data_AF-A0A1F9TVD6-F1
#
_entry.id   AF-A0A1F9TVD6-F1
#
_cell.length_a   1.000
_cell.length_b   1.000
_cell.length_c   1.000
_cell.angle_alpha   90.00
_cell.angle_beta   90.00
_cell.angle_gamma   90.00
#
_symmetry.space_group_name_H-M   'P 1'
#
loop_
_entity.id
_entity.type
_entity.pdbx_description
1 polymer ?
#
loop_
_entity_poly.entity_id
_entity_poly.type
_entity_poly.pdbx_seq_one_letter_code
_entity_poly.pdbx_strand_id
1 'polypeptide(L)'
;MNIKNAVAAKWLAAGIFALAILMPSMAQADTTVDGSTVGVTATVSGINDLISQAKNISNNADAAAISFGTIGTRPAPWSTPSQQYIEMSVNDNAPAWRVRAYTNNFPTPPAPSTTTWGFAYGGLIGDVAGSKAPMAWLNNTTLIAGGPALGNPSTGTVNGWTYLKDLHDVDDPDTLDNPATTGVVENNESFGVADTDGYTNIAFGAPSFTRVVRPNAPGGAGSEALATNTAPWFFYLESDFSASGAASYSTSLVLELLNR
;
A
#
# COMPACT_ATOMS: atom_id res chain seq x y z
N MET A 1 71.28 -93.89 -29.36
CA MET A 1 70.85 -93.31 -30.66
C MET A 1 69.34 -93.05 -30.54
N ASN A 2 68.94 -91.92 -29.96
CA ASN A 2 68.37 -90.71 -30.62
C ASN A 2 67.06 -91.02 -31.40
N ILE A 3 65.87 -90.41 -31.25
CA ILE A 3 65.34 -89.10 -30.75
C ILE A 3 63.80 -89.29 -30.53
N LYS A 4 63.25 -89.04 -29.32
CA LYS A 4 62.36 -87.93 -28.86
C LYS A 4 60.99 -87.67 -29.56
N ASN A 5 59.95 -87.55 -28.70
CA ASN A 5 58.82 -86.57 -28.67
C ASN A 5 57.72 -86.65 -29.76
N ALA A 6 56.43 -86.28 -29.59
CA ALA A 6 55.55 -85.80 -28.53
C ALA A 6 54.09 -85.83 -29.09
N VAL A 7 53.08 -86.30 -28.33
CA VAL A 7 51.97 -85.57 -27.66
C VAL A 7 50.97 -84.75 -28.54
N ALA A 8 49.68 -85.14 -28.42
CA ALA A 8 48.44 -84.33 -28.28
C ALA A 8 47.45 -84.09 -29.45
N ALA A 9 46.17 -84.09 -29.00
CA ALA A 9 44.96 -83.41 -29.49
C ALA A 9 44.03 -84.20 -30.44
N LYS A 10 42.69 -84.17 -30.35
CA LYS A 10 41.70 -83.54 -29.42
C LYS A 10 40.32 -84.17 -29.75
N TRP A 11 39.49 -84.39 -28.72
CA TRP A 11 38.06 -84.76 -28.79
C TRP A 11 37.20 -83.52 -29.07
N LEU A 12 36.27 -83.58 -30.03
CA LEU A 12 34.82 -83.84 -29.93
C LEU A 12 33.97 -82.58 -29.64
N ALA A 13 33.10 -82.28 -30.60
CA ALA A 13 32.04 -81.29 -30.56
C ALA A 13 30.74 -81.91 -29.98
N ALA A 14 29.99 -81.14 -29.19
CA ALA A 14 28.53 -81.16 -29.15
C ALA A 14 28.05 -80.01 -28.26
N GLY A 15 27.42 -79.02 -28.89
CA GLY A 15 26.82 -77.88 -28.22
C GLY A 15 25.38 -78.16 -27.77
N ILE A 16 25.02 -77.47 -26.70
CA ILE A 16 23.70 -76.94 -26.27
C ILE A 16 23.56 -77.18 -24.75
N PHE A 17 23.80 -76.13 -23.97
CA PHE A 17 23.13 -75.96 -22.67
C PHE A 17 22.84 -74.46 -22.47
N ALA A 18 21.56 -74.15 -22.41
CA ALA A 18 21.03 -72.82 -22.16
C ALA A 18 21.40 -72.38 -20.73
N LEU A 19 22.15 -71.29 -20.59
CA LEU A 19 22.38 -70.64 -19.31
C LEU A 19 21.45 -69.43 -19.22
N ALA A 20 20.28 -69.64 -18.63
CA ALA A 20 19.40 -68.57 -18.18
C ALA A 20 20.12 -67.81 -17.05
N ILE A 21 20.60 -66.60 -17.36
CA ILE A 21 21.12 -65.67 -16.35
C ILE A 21 19.89 -65.12 -15.61
N LEU A 22 19.47 -65.82 -14.55
CA LEU A 22 18.67 -65.20 -13.49
C LEU A 22 19.56 -64.14 -12.83
N MET A 23 19.35 -62.88 -13.17
CA MET A 23 19.81 -61.79 -12.31
C MET A 23 18.83 -61.73 -11.13
N PRO A 24 19.25 -61.98 -9.87
CA PRO A 24 18.45 -61.53 -8.75
C PRO A 24 18.48 -60.01 -8.79
N SER A 25 17.34 -59.37 -9.09
CA SER A 25 17.14 -57.97 -8.74
C SER A 25 17.32 -57.90 -7.23
N MET A 26 18.43 -57.34 -6.76
CA MET A 26 18.58 -56.98 -5.36
C MET A 26 17.55 -55.88 -5.09
N ALA A 27 16.38 -56.27 -4.61
CA ALA A 27 15.50 -55.34 -3.91
C ALA A 27 16.24 -54.96 -2.62
N GLN A 28 16.91 -53.81 -2.62
CA GLN A 28 17.25 -53.16 -1.37
C GLN A 28 15.93 -52.72 -0.74
N ALA A 29 15.51 -53.44 0.29
CA ALA A 29 14.55 -52.90 1.22
C ALA A 29 15.31 -51.86 2.05
N ASP A 30 15.05 -50.58 1.79
CA ASP A 30 15.34 -49.54 2.78
C ASP A 30 14.46 -49.81 4.00
N THR A 31 15.00 -50.56 4.96
CA THR A 31 14.38 -50.71 6.26
C THR A 31 14.68 -49.45 7.06
N THR A 32 13.73 -48.52 7.11
CA THR A 32 13.74 -47.46 8.13
C THR A 32 13.55 -48.16 9.49
N VAL A 33 14.63 -48.33 10.25
CA VAL A 33 14.65 -49.15 11.48
C VAL A 33 13.92 -48.46 12.63
N ASP A 34 13.91 -47.12 12.63
CA ASP A 34 13.17 -46.29 13.57
C ASP A 34 13.11 -44.87 13.01
N GLY A 35 12.00 -44.17 13.25
CA GLY A 35 11.80 -42.80 12.80
C GLY A 35 11.04 -42.05 13.88
N SER A 36 11.74 -41.19 14.64
CA SER A 36 11.11 -40.34 15.63
C SER A 36 10.75 -38.99 15.00
N THR A 37 9.46 -38.64 15.08
CA THR A 37 8.99 -37.30 14.71
C THR A 37 9.07 -36.43 15.95
N VAL A 38 9.94 -35.42 15.93
CA VAL A 38 9.99 -34.40 16.99
C VAL A 38 9.01 -33.29 16.63
N GLY A 39 8.04 -33.03 17.49
CA GLY A 39 7.17 -31.87 17.36
C GLY A 39 7.98 -30.59 17.60
N VAL A 40 8.13 -29.77 16.57
CA VAL A 40 8.72 -28.44 16.69
C VAL A 40 7.58 -27.42 16.60
N THR A 41 7.46 -26.57 17.61
CA THR A 41 6.52 -25.44 17.60
C THR A 41 7.31 -24.14 17.75
N ALA A 42 6.83 -23.09 17.09
CA ALA A 42 7.32 -21.73 17.26
C ALA A 42 6.11 -20.80 17.38
N THR A 43 6.19 -19.84 18.29
CA THR A 43 5.21 -18.76 18.40
C THR A 43 5.85 -17.51 17.83
N VAL A 44 5.22 -16.92 16.81
CA VAL A 44 5.59 -15.60 16.29
C VAL A 44 4.69 -14.58 16.97
N SER A 45 5.28 -13.59 17.66
CA SER A 45 4.53 -12.45 18.20
C SER A 45 4.04 -11.55 17.08
N GLY A 46 2.88 -10.90 17.28
CA GLY A 46 2.36 -9.92 16.34
C GLY A 46 3.30 -8.72 16.23
N ILE A 47 3.54 -8.27 15.00
CA ILE A 47 4.25 -7.04 14.65
C ILE A 47 3.21 -6.14 13.97
N ASN A 48 3.12 -4.87 14.37
CA ASN A 48 2.20 -3.88 13.83
C ASN A 48 2.80 -2.47 13.97
N ASP A 49 3.81 -2.19 13.15
CA ASP A 49 4.54 -0.92 13.18
C ASP A 49 4.27 -0.12 11.90
N LEU A 50 3.63 1.05 12.06
CA LEU A 50 3.60 2.10 11.04
C LEU A 50 4.63 3.16 11.43
N ILE A 51 5.68 3.29 10.61
CA ILE A 51 6.69 4.32 10.77
C ILE A 51 6.35 5.45 9.79
N SER A 52 6.27 6.67 10.29
CA SER A 52 6.04 7.86 9.47
C SER A 52 6.93 9.01 9.94
N GLN A 53 7.55 9.72 8.99
CA GLN A 53 8.40 10.88 9.27
C GLN A 53 8.16 11.96 8.22
N ALA A 54 7.82 13.17 8.68
CA ALA A 54 7.78 14.33 7.78
C ALA A 54 9.20 14.73 7.39
N LYS A 55 9.44 14.99 6.11
CA LYS A 55 10.76 15.35 5.56
C LYS A 55 10.62 16.48 4.56
N ASN A 56 11.61 17.36 4.52
CA ASN A 56 11.64 18.47 3.57
C ASN A 56 11.87 17.96 2.14
N ILE A 57 11.07 18.44 1.19
CA ILE A 57 11.23 18.09 -0.23
C ILE A 57 12.57 18.59 -0.77
N SER A 58 13.06 19.73 -0.29
CA SER A 58 14.25 20.41 -0.81
C SER A 58 15.57 19.70 -0.48
N ASN A 59 15.64 19.00 0.66
CA ASN A 59 16.90 18.45 1.17
C ASN A 59 16.77 17.10 1.89
N ASN A 60 15.57 16.52 1.96
CA ASN A 60 15.29 15.24 2.63
C ASN A 60 15.66 15.20 4.13
N ALA A 61 15.83 16.36 4.78
CA ALA A 61 16.01 16.43 6.22
C ALA A 61 14.67 16.29 6.94
N ASP A 62 14.69 15.71 8.14
CA ASP A 62 13.51 15.58 8.98
C ASP A 62 12.88 16.95 9.27
N ALA A 63 11.55 16.99 9.26
CA ALA A 63 10.74 18.15 9.58
C ALA A 63 9.78 17.80 10.73
N ALA A 64 9.47 18.78 11.56
CA ALA A 64 8.56 18.58 12.69
C ALA A 64 7.09 18.46 12.26
N ALA A 65 6.73 19.05 11.12
CA ALA A 65 5.37 19.07 10.61
C ALA A 65 5.35 19.35 9.09
N ILE A 66 4.18 19.11 8.48
CA ILE A 66 3.87 19.56 7.12
C ILE A 66 3.44 21.03 7.17
N SER A 67 3.99 21.86 6.28
CA SER A 67 3.66 23.27 6.16
C SER A 67 3.43 23.69 4.72
N PHE A 68 2.41 24.52 4.51
CA PHE A 68 2.13 25.21 3.24
C PHE A 68 2.70 26.63 3.21
N GLY A 69 3.28 27.11 4.33
CA GLY A 69 3.83 28.46 4.44
C GLY A 69 2.77 29.57 4.43
N THR A 70 3.20 30.78 4.06
CA THR A 70 2.31 31.95 3.94
C THR A 70 1.79 32.08 2.51
N ILE A 71 0.46 32.14 2.36
CA ILE A 71 -0.20 32.31 1.06
C ILE A 71 -0.39 33.80 0.77
N GLY A 72 0.52 34.37 -0.01
CA GLY A 72 0.57 35.81 -0.29
C GLY A 72 -0.35 36.29 -1.42
N THR A 73 -0.89 35.39 -2.23
CA THR A 73 -1.72 35.71 -3.41
C THR A 73 -2.99 34.87 -3.43
N ARG A 74 -4.12 35.49 -3.79
CA ARG A 74 -5.40 34.81 -3.98
C ARG A 74 -6.02 35.20 -5.34
N PRO A 75 -6.67 34.26 -6.06
CA PRO A 75 -6.88 32.85 -5.71
C PRO A 75 -5.58 32.03 -5.79
N ALA A 76 -5.51 30.92 -5.05
CA ALA A 76 -4.40 29.98 -5.07
C ALA A 76 -4.95 28.55 -5.28
N PRO A 77 -5.45 28.24 -6.49
CA PRO A 77 -6.09 26.96 -6.80
C PRO A 77 -5.04 25.88 -7.02
N TRP A 78 -5.13 24.74 -6.33
CA TRP A 78 -4.29 23.53 -6.52
C TRP A 78 -2.92 23.82 -7.12
N SER A 79 -2.21 24.73 -6.42
CA SER A 79 -0.89 25.24 -6.77
C SER A 79 -0.07 25.55 -5.53
N THR A 80 -0.54 25.04 -4.39
CA THR A 80 0.07 25.23 -3.08
C THR A 80 0.48 23.86 -2.55
N PRO A 81 1.59 23.28 -3.05
CA PRO A 81 2.11 22.04 -2.50
C PRO A 81 2.69 22.31 -1.10
N SER A 82 2.69 21.29 -0.25
CA SER A 82 3.46 21.38 0.99
C SER A 82 4.96 21.44 0.70
N GLN A 83 5.73 22.06 1.60
CA GLN A 83 7.19 22.08 1.51
C GLN A 83 7.84 20.75 1.96
N GLN A 84 7.04 19.88 2.57
CA GLN A 84 7.40 18.58 3.10
C GLN A 84 6.59 17.47 2.45
N TYR A 85 7.05 16.23 2.60
CA TYR A 85 6.31 15.01 2.36
C TYR A 85 6.40 14.12 3.61
N ILE A 86 5.65 13.02 3.65
CA ILE A 86 5.76 12.01 4.71
C ILE A 86 6.38 10.74 4.11
N GLU A 87 7.54 10.35 4.60
CA GLU A 87 8.13 9.04 4.35
C GLU A 87 7.45 8.01 5.26
N MET A 88 6.95 6.93 4.69
CA MET A 88 6.20 5.91 5.42
C MET A 88 6.73 4.52 5.12
N SER A 89 6.72 3.64 6.11
CA SER A 89 6.97 2.21 5.95
C SER A 89 6.14 1.42 6.94
N VAL A 90 5.72 0.20 6.57
CA VAL A 90 5.00 -0.71 7.46
C VAL A 90 5.83 -1.97 7.66
N ASN A 91 5.89 -2.39 8.91
CA ASN A 91 6.37 -3.71 9.30
C ASN A 91 5.23 -4.38 10.07
N ASP A 92 4.47 -5.23 9.39
CA ASP A 92 3.30 -5.89 9.97
C ASP A 92 3.21 -7.34 9.47
N ASN A 93 2.91 -8.27 10.37
CA ASN A 93 2.80 -9.71 10.08
C ASN A 93 1.37 -10.27 10.18
N ALA A 94 0.36 -9.41 10.25
CA ALA A 94 -1.05 -9.77 10.14
C ALA A 94 -1.37 -10.29 8.73
N PRO A 95 -2.32 -11.24 8.59
CA PRO A 95 -2.70 -11.81 7.29
C PRO A 95 -3.17 -10.77 6.27
N ALA A 96 -3.77 -9.68 6.75
CA ALA A 96 -4.12 -8.51 5.96
C ALA A 96 -4.07 -7.25 6.82
N TRP A 97 -3.60 -6.16 6.22
CA TRP A 97 -3.61 -4.84 6.84
C TRP A 97 -3.82 -3.75 5.81
N ARG A 98 -4.25 -2.57 6.26
CA ARG A 98 -4.34 -1.35 5.45
C ARG A 98 -3.88 -0.14 6.24
N VAL A 99 -3.31 0.83 5.55
CA VAL A 99 -3.08 2.17 6.08
C VAL A 99 -4.11 3.11 5.48
N ARG A 100 -4.77 3.90 6.32
CA ARG A 100 -5.66 4.99 5.88
C ARG A 100 -5.14 6.35 6.30
N ALA A 101 -5.45 7.37 5.52
CA ALA A 101 -5.17 8.77 5.83
C ALA A 101 -6.46 9.60 5.82
N TYR A 102 -6.60 10.48 6.80
CA TYR A 102 -7.73 11.41 6.91
C TYR A 102 -7.41 12.54 7.88
N THR A 103 -8.20 13.61 7.88
CA THR A 103 -8.14 14.65 8.90
C THR A 103 -9.11 14.38 10.04
N ASN A 104 -8.78 14.82 11.25
CA ASN A 104 -9.73 14.82 12.37
C ASN A 104 -9.79 16.21 12.98
N ASN A 105 -10.44 17.12 12.26
CA ASN A 105 -10.49 18.53 12.59
C ASN A 105 -11.42 18.85 13.77
N PHE A 106 -12.37 17.97 14.07
CA PHE A 106 -13.37 18.15 15.13
C PHE A 106 -13.44 16.93 16.07
N PRO A 107 -12.35 16.59 16.77
CA PRO A 107 -12.23 15.33 17.52
C PRO A 107 -13.18 15.21 18.72
N THR A 108 -13.77 16.33 19.17
CA THR A 108 -14.68 16.36 20.32
C THR A 108 -16.14 16.51 19.85
N PRO A 109 -17.05 15.62 20.27
CA PRO A 109 -18.47 15.79 20.02
C PRO A 109 -19.03 17.08 20.65
N PRO A 110 -20.09 17.69 20.06
CA PRO A 110 -20.82 17.24 18.87
C PRO A 110 -20.08 17.53 17.55
N ALA A 111 -20.51 16.87 16.47
CA ALA A 111 -20.04 17.17 15.12
C ALA A 111 -20.22 18.67 14.78
N PRO A 112 -19.36 19.25 13.92
CA PRO A 112 -19.44 20.66 13.53
C PRO A 112 -20.77 20.99 12.84
N SER A 113 -21.17 22.26 12.92
CA SER A 113 -22.36 22.74 12.20
C SER A 113 -22.12 22.76 10.68
N THR A 114 -22.97 22.04 9.94
CA THR A 114 -22.95 22.04 8.47
C THR A 114 -23.30 23.40 7.87
N THR A 115 -24.08 24.23 8.56
CA THR A 115 -24.37 25.61 8.13
C THR A 115 -23.14 26.50 8.17
N THR A 116 -22.25 26.29 9.14
CA THR A 116 -21.01 27.07 9.27
C THR A 116 -19.90 26.53 8.39
N TRP A 117 -19.73 25.20 8.37
CA TRP A 117 -18.54 24.55 7.84
C TRP A 117 -18.79 23.77 6.53
N GLY A 118 -20.03 23.65 6.07
CA GLY A 118 -20.44 22.79 4.95
C GLY A 118 -20.49 21.31 5.35
N PHE A 119 -20.49 20.40 4.36
CA PHE A 119 -20.57 18.95 4.59
C PHE A 119 -19.22 18.24 4.54
N ALA A 120 -18.25 18.83 3.81
CA ALA A 120 -16.87 18.37 3.71
C ALA A 120 -15.93 19.23 4.58
N TYR A 121 -15.34 18.60 5.59
CA TYR A 121 -14.38 19.15 6.55
C TYR A 121 -12.93 18.69 6.28
N GLY A 122 -12.72 17.84 5.26
CA GLY A 122 -11.41 17.37 4.82
C GLY A 122 -10.43 18.49 4.48
N GLY A 123 -9.21 18.39 5.03
CA GLY A 123 -8.13 19.35 4.80
C GLY A 123 -7.91 20.31 5.97
N LEU A 124 -7.62 21.58 5.69
CA LEU A 124 -7.27 22.56 6.72
C LEU A 124 -8.48 23.37 7.18
N ILE A 125 -8.56 23.59 8.49
CA ILE A 125 -9.54 24.46 9.13
C ILE A 125 -8.85 25.74 9.59
N GLY A 126 -9.48 26.88 9.28
CA GLY A 126 -9.08 28.20 9.70
C GLY A 126 -9.47 28.48 11.15
N ASP A 127 -8.73 29.38 11.81
CA ASP A 127 -9.08 29.95 13.12
C ASP A 127 -10.33 30.84 13.10
N VAL A 128 -10.87 31.13 11.91
CA VAL A 128 -12.16 31.80 11.69
C VAL A 128 -13.22 30.79 11.27
N ALA A 129 -14.38 30.84 11.93
CA ALA A 129 -15.51 29.95 11.63
C ALA A 129 -15.89 29.95 10.14
N GLY A 130 -16.03 28.76 9.56
CA GLY A 130 -16.37 28.54 8.15
C GLY A 130 -15.21 28.71 7.17
N SER A 131 -14.03 29.12 7.64
CA SER A 131 -12.84 29.21 6.80
C SER A 131 -12.19 27.83 6.67
N LYS A 132 -12.14 27.28 5.46
CA LYS A 132 -11.48 25.99 5.18
C LYS A 132 -10.65 26.05 3.91
N ALA A 133 -9.70 25.12 3.79
CA ALA A 133 -8.95 24.87 2.57
C ALA A 133 -8.91 23.35 2.33
N PRO A 134 -9.56 22.83 1.27
CA PRO A 134 -9.51 21.40 0.99
C PRO A 134 -8.08 20.96 0.71
N MET A 135 -7.77 19.72 1.08
CA MET A 135 -6.48 19.10 0.79
C MET A 135 -6.66 17.89 -0.12
N ALA A 136 -5.61 17.62 -0.88
CA ALA A 136 -5.47 16.42 -1.67
C ALA A 136 -4.20 15.69 -1.28
N TRP A 137 -4.16 14.39 -1.56
CA TRP A 137 -2.98 13.57 -1.37
C TRP A 137 -2.62 12.77 -2.62
N LEU A 138 -1.33 12.46 -2.70
CA LEU A 138 -0.71 11.60 -3.70
C LEU A 138 0.31 10.71 -3.01
N ASN A 139 0.43 9.47 -3.47
CA ASN A 139 1.49 8.57 -3.03
C ASN A 139 2.46 8.25 -4.15
N ASN A 140 3.72 8.01 -3.80
CA ASN A 140 4.72 7.46 -4.71
C ASN A 140 5.61 6.42 -4.05
N THR A 141 5.99 5.38 -4.80
CA THR A 141 6.95 4.35 -4.38
C THR A 141 8.39 4.86 -4.48
N THR A 142 8.61 5.93 -5.25
CA THR A 142 9.91 6.58 -5.44
C THR A 142 9.83 8.04 -5.02
N LEU A 143 10.87 8.52 -4.33
CA LEU A 143 11.00 9.91 -3.93
C LEU A 143 11.07 10.81 -5.17
N ILE A 144 10.16 11.78 -5.27
CA ILE A 144 10.17 12.79 -6.32
C ILE A 144 11.02 13.98 -5.87
N ALA A 145 12.23 14.09 -6.39
CA ALA A 145 13.10 15.24 -6.13
C ALA A 145 12.44 16.55 -6.60
N GLY A 146 12.35 17.54 -5.72
CA GLY A 146 11.65 18.80 -6.01
C GLY A 146 10.13 18.76 -5.84
N GLY A 147 9.55 17.59 -5.56
CA GLY A 147 8.13 17.40 -5.31
C GLY A 147 7.33 16.94 -6.53
N PRO A 148 6.10 16.42 -6.32
CA PRO A 148 5.22 15.99 -7.40
C PRO A 148 4.77 17.15 -8.28
N ALA A 149 4.29 16.81 -9.48
CA ALA A 149 3.48 17.73 -10.26
C ALA A 149 2.17 18.02 -9.51
N LEU A 150 1.74 19.28 -9.56
CA LEU A 150 0.48 19.75 -8.98
C LEU A 150 -0.70 19.06 -9.64
N GLY A 151 -1.81 18.88 -8.91
CA GLY A 151 -3.02 18.29 -9.49
C GLY A 151 -4.30 18.64 -8.75
N ASN A 152 -5.33 18.95 -9.55
CA ASN A 152 -6.66 19.23 -9.03
C ASN A 152 -7.50 17.94 -9.00
N PRO A 153 -7.81 17.37 -7.82
CA PRO A 153 -8.58 16.13 -7.69
C PRO A 153 -9.99 16.20 -8.31
N SER A 154 -10.57 17.39 -8.52
CA SER A 154 -11.88 17.55 -9.20
C SER A 154 -11.85 17.39 -10.72
N THR A 155 -10.69 17.45 -11.36
CA THR A 155 -10.62 17.57 -12.83
C THR A 155 -10.76 16.26 -13.60
N GLY A 156 -11.11 15.14 -12.93
CA GLY A 156 -11.41 13.85 -13.56
C GLY A 156 -10.29 13.25 -14.42
N THR A 157 -9.12 13.88 -14.42
CA THR A 157 -7.95 13.46 -15.20
C THR A 157 -7.02 12.62 -14.35
N VAL A 158 -6.20 11.86 -15.06
CA VAL A 158 -5.12 11.04 -14.52
C VAL A 158 -4.02 11.96 -13.98
N ASN A 159 -4.24 12.53 -12.79
CA ASN A 159 -3.31 13.48 -12.18
C ASN A 159 -2.60 12.93 -10.95
N GLY A 160 -2.99 11.75 -10.45
CA GLY A 160 -2.34 11.14 -9.29
C GLY A 160 -2.83 11.65 -7.94
N TRP A 161 -3.83 12.55 -7.89
CA TRP A 161 -4.29 13.22 -6.67
C TRP A 161 -5.74 12.88 -6.36
N THR A 162 -6.07 12.68 -5.08
CA THR A 162 -7.45 12.58 -4.61
C THR A 162 -7.66 13.41 -3.35
N TYR A 163 -8.92 13.76 -3.06
CA TYR A 163 -9.27 14.51 -1.86
C TYR A 163 -8.91 13.76 -0.58
N LEU A 164 -8.40 14.49 0.40
CA LEU A 164 -8.25 14.02 1.76
C LEU A 164 -9.56 14.24 2.52
N LYS A 165 -10.15 13.16 3.04
CA LYS A 165 -11.39 13.19 3.83
C LYS A 165 -11.14 13.59 5.28
N ASP A 166 -12.16 14.12 5.94
CA ASP A 166 -12.20 14.24 7.41
C ASP A 166 -13.06 13.14 8.02
N LEU A 167 -12.75 12.71 9.24
CA LEU A 167 -13.51 11.71 9.99
C LEU A 167 -14.99 12.07 10.14
N HIS A 168 -15.30 13.37 10.17
CA HIS A 168 -16.66 13.88 10.34
C HIS A 168 -17.34 14.28 9.04
N ASP A 169 -16.72 14.06 7.87
CA ASP A 169 -17.36 14.32 6.58
C ASP A 169 -18.71 13.60 6.50
N VAL A 170 -19.73 14.33 6.05
CA VAL A 170 -21.10 13.85 5.86
C VAL A 170 -21.54 14.06 4.42
N ASP A 171 -22.56 13.33 3.99
CA ASP A 171 -23.13 13.48 2.66
C ASP A 171 -23.79 14.85 2.52
N ASP A 172 -23.59 15.52 1.39
CA ASP A 172 -24.25 16.78 1.08
C ASP A 172 -25.66 16.46 0.55
N PRO A 173 -26.73 16.94 1.20
CA PRO A 173 -28.09 16.63 0.79
C PRO A 173 -28.44 17.17 -0.62
N ASP A 174 -27.69 18.16 -1.11
CA ASP A 174 -27.91 18.76 -2.43
C ASP A 174 -27.16 18.02 -3.55
N THR A 175 -26.19 17.15 -3.22
CA THR A 175 -25.53 16.24 -4.19
C THR A 175 -26.23 14.88 -4.28
N LEU A 176 -27.18 14.59 -3.39
CA LEU A 176 -27.96 13.35 -3.37
C LEU A 176 -28.84 13.12 -4.61
N ASP A 177 -29.02 14.11 -5.47
CA ASP A 177 -29.70 13.98 -6.75
C ASP A 177 -29.00 14.88 -7.78
N ASN A 178 -28.14 14.31 -8.62
CA ASN A 178 -27.90 14.96 -9.90
C ASN A 178 -29.18 14.81 -10.73
N PRO A 179 -29.93 15.89 -11.02
CA PRO A 179 -31.20 15.79 -11.75
C PRO A 179 -31.02 15.31 -13.20
N ALA A 180 -29.78 15.22 -13.70
CA ALA A 180 -29.46 14.65 -15.01
C ALA A 180 -29.22 13.13 -14.99
N THR A 181 -29.06 12.49 -13.82
CA THR A 181 -28.82 11.05 -13.68
C THR A 181 -29.78 10.45 -12.67
N THR A 182 -31.01 10.17 -13.12
CA THR A 182 -32.00 9.43 -12.34
C THR A 182 -31.42 8.08 -11.91
N GLY A 183 -31.30 7.86 -10.60
CA GLY A 183 -30.93 6.56 -10.00
C GLY A 183 -29.49 6.41 -9.52
N VAL A 184 -28.67 7.47 -9.54
CA VAL A 184 -27.34 7.47 -8.89
C VAL A 184 -27.39 8.47 -7.73
N VAL A 185 -27.54 7.95 -6.52
CA VAL A 185 -27.27 8.72 -5.31
C VAL A 185 -25.75 8.79 -5.18
N GLU A 186 -25.15 9.95 -5.37
CA GLU A 186 -23.76 10.18 -4.96
C GLU A 186 -23.78 10.32 -3.43
N ASN A 187 -23.67 9.18 -2.73
CA ASN A 187 -23.62 9.10 -1.26
C ASN A 187 -22.21 8.77 -0.77
N ASN A 188 -21.19 9.21 -1.49
CA ASN A 188 -19.79 8.85 -1.22
C ASN A 188 -18.97 10.02 -0.68
N GLU A 189 -19.62 11.13 -0.31
CA GLU A 189 -18.93 12.25 0.32
C GLU A 189 -18.59 11.96 1.78
N SER A 190 -19.46 11.27 2.51
CA SER A 190 -19.23 10.94 3.91
C SER A 190 -17.98 10.08 4.13
N PHE A 191 -17.36 10.25 5.29
CA PHE A 191 -16.20 9.45 5.66
C PHE A 191 -16.50 7.95 5.68
N GLY A 192 -17.66 7.57 6.23
CA GLY A 192 -18.03 6.17 6.41
C GLY A 192 -18.13 5.41 5.09
N VAL A 193 -18.76 6.02 4.08
CA VAL A 193 -18.84 5.43 2.74
C VAL A 193 -17.46 5.47 2.08
N ALA A 194 -16.75 6.59 2.18
CA ALA A 194 -15.44 6.74 1.58
C ALA A 194 -14.40 5.71 2.11
N ASP A 195 -14.42 5.42 3.41
CA ASP A 195 -13.54 4.44 4.05
C ASP A 195 -13.92 2.99 3.71
N THR A 196 -15.22 2.73 3.53
CA THR A 196 -15.75 1.43 3.12
C THR A 196 -15.35 1.10 1.68
N ASP A 197 -15.47 2.07 0.78
CA ASP A 197 -15.09 1.96 -0.63
C ASP A 197 -13.58 2.05 -0.85
N GLY A 198 -12.83 2.41 0.20
CA GLY A 198 -11.38 2.41 0.22
C GLY A 198 -10.72 3.69 -0.32
N TYR A 199 -11.47 4.78 -0.48
CA TYR A 199 -10.95 6.08 -0.90
C TYR A 199 -10.02 6.73 0.15
N THR A 200 -10.12 6.31 1.42
CA THR A 200 -9.21 6.73 2.50
C THR A 200 -7.93 5.88 2.57
N ASN A 201 -7.90 4.73 1.88
CA ASN A 201 -6.77 3.81 1.94
C ASN A 201 -5.61 4.36 1.11
N ILE A 202 -4.43 4.43 1.73
CA ILE A 202 -3.21 4.92 1.10
C ILE A 202 -2.24 3.76 0.80
N ALA A 203 -2.34 2.66 1.55
CA ALA A 203 -1.58 1.44 1.33
C ALA A 203 -2.33 0.22 1.90
N PHE A 204 -1.99 -0.97 1.43
CA PHE A 204 -2.48 -2.24 1.97
C PHE A 204 -1.47 -3.35 1.73
N GLY A 205 -1.55 -4.41 2.51
CA GLY A 205 -0.61 -5.50 2.40
C GLY A 205 -0.94 -6.71 3.23
N ALA A 206 0.04 -7.60 3.26
CA ALA A 206 0.09 -8.85 4.01
C ALA A 206 1.56 -9.10 4.38
N PRO A 207 1.92 -10.18 5.09
CA PRO A 207 3.29 -10.37 5.55
C PRO A 207 4.32 -10.47 4.40
N SER A 208 3.86 -10.83 3.19
CA SER A 208 4.70 -11.04 2.01
C SER A 208 4.72 -9.87 1.03
N PHE A 209 3.84 -8.87 1.16
CA PHE A 209 3.78 -7.77 0.19
C PHE A 209 3.19 -6.49 0.78
N THR A 210 3.59 -5.37 0.19
CA THR A 210 2.97 -4.06 0.38
C THR A 210 2.63 -3.47 -0.97
N ARG A 211 1.44 -2.91 -1.07
CA ARG A 211 0.97 -2.13 -2.21
C ARG A 211 0.53 -0.76 -1.76
N VAL A 212 0.99 0.25 -2.49
CA VAL A 212 0.62 1.65 -2.26
C VAL A 212 -0.46 2.04 -3.26
N VAL A 213 -1.48 2.75 -2.78
CA VAL A 213 -2.59 3.21 -3.62
C VAL A 213 -2.14 4.43 -4.43
N ARG A 214 -2.33 4.37 -5.75
CA ARG A 214 -2.11 5.45 -6.70
C ARG A 214 -3.46 6.00 -7.15
N PRO A 215 -4.00 7.03 -6.47
CA PRO A 215 -5.29 7.59 -6.85
C PRO A 215 -5.20 8.19 -8.24
N ASN A 216 -6.28 8.13 -9.02
CA ASN A 216 -6.38 8.77 -10.34
C ASN A 216 -5.16 8.50 -11.25
N ALA A 217 -4.66 7.26 -11.25
CA ALA A 217 -3.56 6.81 -12.09
C ALA A 217 -4.04 6.42 -13.51
N PRO A 218 -3.16 6.41 -14.53
CA PRO A 218 -3.55 6.04 -15.88
C PRO A 218 -4.06 4.59 -15.90
N GLY A 219 -5.30 4.38 -16.33
CA GLY A 219 -5.96 3.06 -16.34
C GLY A 219 -6.98 2.82 -15.23
N GLY A 220 -7.32 3.82 -14.41
CA GLY A 220 -8.22 3.67 -13.24
C GLY A 220 -7.42 3.23 -12.02
N ALA A 221 -7.81 3.69 -10.82
CA ALA A 221 -7.07 3.58 -9.55
C ALA A 221 -6.11 2.36 -9.48
N GLY A 222 -4.83 2.63 -9.73
CA GLY A 222 -3.79 1.62 -9.71
C GLY A 222 -3.30 1.42 -8.27
N SER A 223 -2.93 0.19 -7.92
CA SER A 223 -2.04 -0.02 -6.76
C SER A 223 -0.69 -0.49 -7.28
N GLU A 224 0.38 0.02 -6.68
CA GLU A 224 1.75 -0.27 -7.06
C GLU A 224 2.42 -1.08 -5.96
N ALA A 225 3.05 -2.20 -6.31
CA ALA A 225 3.80 -3.00 -5.36
C ALA A 225 5.13 -2.34 -5.03
N LEU A 226 5.54 -2.40 -3.77
CA LEU A 226 6.86 -1.97 -3.35
C LEU A 226 7.94 -2.99 -3.74
N ALA A 227 9.18 -2.52 -3.88
CA ALA A 227 10.33 -3.37 -4.18
C ALA A 227 10.57 -4.44 -3.10
N THR A 228 10.32 -4.08 -1.83
CA THR A 228 10.20 -5.01 -0.70
C THR A 228 8.97 -4.63 0.11
N ASN A 229 8.38 -5.57 0.86
CA ASN A 229 7.22 -5.31 1.70
C ASN A 229 7.48 -4.24 2.79
N THR A 230 8.73 -4.01 3.16
CA THR A 230 9.14 -3.00 4.16
C THR A 230 9.80 -1.76 3.56
N ALA A 231 9.89 -1.64 2.23
CA ALA A 231 10.46 -0.45 1.61
C ALA A 231 9.63 0.80 1.98
N PRO A 232 10.27 1.98 2.07
CA PRO A 232 9.52 3.20 2.30
C PRO A 232 8.75 3.61 1.04
N TRP A 233 7.68 4.38 1.25
CA TRP A 233 6.98 5.13 0.21
C TRP A 233 6.72 6.56 0.69
N PHE A 234 6.24 7.40 -0.23
CA PHE A 234 6.27 8.85 -0.10
C PHE A 234 4.87 9.42 -0.30
N PHE A 235 4.34 10.06 0.74
CA PHE A 235 3.01 10.68 0.75
C PHE A 235 3.12 12.19 0.69
N TYR A 236 2.47 12.77 -0.31
CA TYR A 236 2.53 14.19 -0.65
C TYR A 236 1.17 14.83 -0.46
N LEU A 237 1.19 16.13 -0.17
CA LEU A 237 -0.01 16.91 0.13
C LEU A 237 -0.03 18.19 -0.69
N GLU A 238 -1.23 18.57 -1.10
CA GLU A 238 -1.53 19.81 -1.82
C GLU A 238 -2.84 20.40 -1.27
N SER A 239 -3.02 21.71 -1.36
CA SER A 239 -4.25 22.37 -0.92
C SER A 239 -4.68 23.50 -1.87
N ASP A 240 -5.98 23.78 -1.87
CA ASP A 240 -6.60 24.90 -2.59
C ASP A 240 -7.03 25.99 -1.61
N PHE A 241 -6.41 27.17 -1.72
CA PHE A 241 -6.70 28.34 -0.89
C PHE A 241 -7.54 29.40 -1.62
N SER A 242 -8.13 29.07 -2.77
CA SER A 242 -8.89 30.02 -3.59
C SER A 242 -10.07 30.61 -2.83
N ALA A 243 -10.84 29.74 -2.15
CA ALA A 243 -12.01 30.14 -1.36
C ALA A 243 -11.67 30.56 0.09
N SER A 244 -10.43 30.33 0.53
CA SER A 244 -10.01 30.46 1.93
C SER A 244 -9.73 31.91 2.34
N GLY A 245 -10.50 32.47 3.27
CA GLY A 245 -10.30 33.81 3.84
C GLY A 245 -8.92 34.07 4.47
N ALA A 246 -8.67 35.30 4.92
CA ALA A 246 -7.48 35.58 5.72
C ALA A 246 -7.66 35.00 7.13
N ALA A 247 -6.90 33.95 7.45
CA ALA A 247 -6.98 33.19 8.69
C ALA A 247 -5.68 32.36 8.87
N SER A 248 -5.49 31.81 10.07
CA SER A 248 -4.49 30.77 10.30
C SER A 248 -5.12 29.41 10.09
N TYR A 249 -4.52 28.57 9.24
CA TYR A 249 -5.08 27.27 8.86
C TYR A 249 -4.27 26.12 9.48
N SER A 250 -4.95 25.12 10.02
CA SER A 250 -4.32 23.94 10.62
C SER A 250 -5.20 22.70 10.53
N THR A 251 -4.62 21.52 10.72
CA THR A 251 -5.34 20.25 10.77
C THR A 251 -4.57 19.23 11.60
N SER A 252 -5.27 18.18 12.05
CA SER A 252 -4.65 16.94 12.51
C SER A 252 -4.76 15.88 11.41
N LEU A 253 -3.66 15.60 10.72
CA LEU A 253 -3.58 14.46 9.80
C LEU A 253 -3.40 13.17 10.60
N VAL A 254 -4.31 12.23 10.41
CA VAL A 254 -4.30 10.91 11.02
C VAL A 254 -3.85 9.87 10.01
N LEU A 255 -2.83 9.09 10.38
CA LEU A 255 -2.34 7.94 9.64
C LEU A 255 -2.54 6.70 10.51
N GLU A 256 -3.37 5.77 10.07
CA GLU A 256 -3.75 4.61 10.87
C GLU A 256 -3.47 3.31 10.14
N LEU A 257 -2.73 2.42 10.80
CA LEU A 257 -2.55 1.03 10.41
C LEU A 257 -3.63 0.17 11.08
N LEU A 258 -4.41 -0.52 10.25
CA LEU A 258 -5.53 -1.34 10.65
C LEU A 258 -5.30 -2.78 10.21
N ASN A 259 -5.37 -3.71 11.17
CA ASN A 259 -5.24 -5.14 10.91
C ASN A 259 -6.64 -5.75 10.75
N ARG A 260 -6.78 -6.69 9.82
CA ARG A 260 -8.04 -7.38 9.52
C ARG A 260 -7.89 -8.88 9.64
#